data_AF-A0A0E9VDX8-F1
#
_entry.id   AF-A0A0E9VDX8-F1
#
_cell.length_a   1.000
_cell.length_b   1.000
_cell.length_c   1.000
_cell.angle_alpha   90.00
_cell.angle_beta   90.00
_cell.angle_gamma   90.00
#
_symmetry.space_group_name_H-M   'P 1'
#
loop_
_entity.id
_entity.type
_entity.pdbx_description
1 polymer ?
#
loop_
_entity_poly.entity_id
_entity_poly.type
_entity_poly.pdbx_seq_one_letter_code
_entity_poly.pdbx_strand_id
1 'polypeptide(L)'
;MYWADWGNHPKIETAAMDGTMRETLVHENIQWPTGLAVDYFNERLYWADAKLSVIGSVRLNGTDPVVAVSSIKNTSTSLQH
;
A
#
# COMPACT_ATOMS: atom_id res chain seq x y z
N MET A 1 5.76 -4.38 -13.90
CA MET A 1 6.61 -3.49 -13.06
C MET A 1 5.71 -2.75 -12.10
N TYR A 2 6.16 -2.54 -10.85
CA TYR A 2 5.45 -1.75 -9.84
C TYR A 2 6.31 -0.56 -9.41
N TRP A 3 5.71 0.58 -9.11
CA TRP A 3 6.43 1.74 -8.56
C TRP A 3 5.56 2.57 -7.62
N ALA A 4 6.24 3.29 -6.74
CA ALA A 4 5.65 4.26 -5.83
C ALA A 4 5.87 5.68 -6.39
N ASP A 5 4.81 6.47 -6.43
CA ASP A 5 4.84 7.89 -6.76
C ASP A 5 4.36 8.66 -5.52
N TRP A 6 5.20 9.54 -5.00
CA TRP A 6 4.96 10.40 -3.84
C TRP A 6 4.82 11.88 -4.22
N GLY A 7 4.52 12.17 -5.49
CA GLY A 7 4.25 13.52 -5.99
C GLY A 7 2.90 14.09 -5.52
N ASN A 8 2.36 15.06 -6.26
CA ASN A 8 1.12 15.77 -5.89
C ASN A 8 -0.10 14.86 -5.66
N HIS A 9 -0.11 13.67 -6.27
CA HIS A 9 -1.13 12.65 -6.06
C HIS A 9 -0.43 11.33 -5.72
N PRO A 10 -0.12 11.09 -4.43
CA PRO A 10 0.59 9.90 -4.02
C PRO A 10 -0.18 8.64 -4.42
N LYS A 11 0.55 7.65 -4.96
CA LYS A 11 -0.03 6.42 -5.50
C LYS A 11 1.00 5.32 -5.66
N ILE A 12 0.51 4.11 -5.81
CA ILE A 12 1.27 2.96 -6.30
C ILE A 12 0.62 2.50 -7.60
N GLU A 13 1.45 2.30 -8.60
CA GLU A 13 1.01 1.95 -9.95
C GLU A 13 1.74 0.70 -10.45
N THR A 14 1.14 0.06 -11.46
CA THR A 14 1.69 -1.08 -12.17
C THR A 14 1.59 -0.86 -13.68
N ALA A 15 2.45 -1.53 -14.44
CA ALA A 15 2.40 -1.61 -15.90
C ALA A 15 3.10 -2.88 -16.38
N ALA A 16 2.84 -3.30 -17.62
CA ALA A 16 3.69 -4.27 -18.31
C ALA A 16 5.13 -3.74 -18.47
N MET A 17 6.09 -4.63 -18.75
CA MET A 17 7.51 -4.24 -18.85
C MET A 17 7.81 -3.37 -20.08
N ASP A 18 6.91 -3.33 -21.06
CA ASP A 18 6.95 -2.42 -22.20
C ASP A 18 6.27 -1.06 -21.91
N GLY A 19 5.80 -0.85 -20.68
CA GLY A 19 5.10 0.36 -20.23
C GLY A 19 3.62 0.41 -20.58
N THR A 20 3.06 -0.61 -21.26
CA THR A 20 1.63 -0.69 -21.55
C THR A 20 0.82 -1.15 -20.33
N MET A 21 -0.52 -1.09 -20.43
CA MET A 21 -1.44 -1.53 -19.36
C MET A 21 -1.13 -0.91 -18.00
N ARG A 22 -0.88 0.41 -17.99
CA ARG A 22 -0.66 1.16 -16.75
C ARG A 22 -1.94 1.26 -15.95
N GLU A 23 -1.89 0.88 -14.68
CA GLU A 23 -3.01 0.93 -13.75
C GLU A 23 -2.58 1.48 -12.39
N THR A 24 -3.50 2.15 -11.70
CA THR A 24 -3.33 2.60 -10.32
C THR A 24 -3.83 1.51 -9.37
N LEU A 25 -2.95 0.97 -8.53
CA LEU A 25 -3.30 -0.03 -7.52
C LEU A 25 -3.75 0.58 -6.21
N VAL A 26 -3.10 1.67 -5.79
CA VAL A 26 -3.40 2.36 -4.53
C VAL A 26 -3.34 3.85 -4.76
N HIS A 27 -4.39 4.57 -4.33
CA HIS A 27 -4.44 6.05 -4.34
C HIS A 27 -5.12 6.62 -3.09
N GLU A 28 -5.69 5.77 -2.24
CA GLU A 28 -6.34 6.16 -0.99
C GLU A 28 -5.43 5.81 0.20
N ASN A 29 -5.51 6.61 1.27
CA ASN A 29 -4.77 6.39 2.52
C ASN A 29 -3.27 6.15 2.32
N ILE A 30 -2.68 6.92 1.39
CA ILE A 30 -1.28 6.86 0.98
C ILE A 30 -0.73 8.29 0.92
N GLN A 31 0.49 8.49 1.38
CA GLN A 31 1.12 9.80 1.52
C GLN A 31 2.56 9.77 1.01
N TRP A 32 3.46 9.06 1.70
CA TRP A 32 4.88 8.95 1.30
C TRP A 32 5.25 7.48 1.10
N PRO A 33 4.75 6.84 0.03
CA PRO A 33 5.11 5.46 -0.28
C PRO A 33 6.58 5.40 -0.70
N THR A 34 7.31 4.43 -0.15
CA THR A 34 8.76 4.33 -0.34
C THR A 34 9.18 2.93 -0.79
N GLY A 35 9.43 2.02 0.16
CA GLY A 35 9.81 0.64 -0.13
C GLY A 35 8.64 -0.20 -0.63
N LEU A 36 8.91 -1.06 -1.63
CA LEU A 36 7.96 -2.02 -2.18
C LEU A 36 8.52 -3.44 -2.07
N ALA A 37 7.65 -4.41 -1.78
CA ALA A 37 7.96 -5.83 -1.85
C ALA A 37 6.78 -6.60 -2.47
N VAL A 38 7.07 -7.56 -3.34
CA VAL A 38 6.05 -8.37 -4.04
C VAL A 38 6.14 -9.81 -3.55
N ASP A 39 5.00 -10.33 -3.12
CA ASP A 39 4.78 -11.75 -2.86
C ASP A 39 3.92 -12.33 -3.99
N TYR A 40 4.56 -13.06 -4.90
CA TYR A 40 3.89 -13.69 -6.04
C TYR A 40 3.06 -14.90 -5.65
N PHE A 41 3.40 -15.59 -4.55
CA PHE A 41 2.67 -16.79 -4.13
C PHE A 41 1.31 -16.42 -3.53
N ASN A 42 1.29 -15.35 -2.72
CA ASN A 42 0.05 -14.82 -2.12
C ASN A 42 -0.60 -13.69 -2.94
N GLU A 43 -0.09 -13.41 -4.13
CA GLU A 43 -0.56 -12.35 -5.04
C GLU A 43 -0.73 -11.00 -4.31
N ARG A 44 0.28 -10.58 -3.55
CA ARG A 44 0.25 -9.36 -2.74
C ARG A 44 1.45 -8.44 -2.96
N LEU A 45 1.17 -7.15 -2.97
CA LEU A 45 2.16 -6.08 -2.91
C LEU A 45 2.12 -5.46 -1.52
N TYR A 46 3.29 -5.24 -0.93
CA TYR A 46 3.49 -4.55 0.34
C TYR A 46 4.21 -3.24 0.10
N TRP A 47 3.83 -2.19 0.84
CA TRP A 47 4.53 -0.92 0.82
C TRP A 47 4.74 -0.34 2.22
N ALA A 48 5.81 0.42 2.38
CA ALA A 48 6.02 1.27 3.55
C ALA A 48 5.58 2.71 3.25
N ASP A 49 4.78 3.30 4.14
CA ASP A 49 4.43 4.72 4.09
C ASP A 49 5.13 5.48 5.23
N ALA A 50 6.08 6.33 4.87
CA ALA A 50 6.92 7.04 5.84
C ALA A 50 6.16 8.15 6.60
N LYS A 51 5.09 8.72 6.02
CA LYS A 51 4.30 9.78 6.66
C LYS A 51 3.30 9.20 7.63
N LEU A 52 2.61 8.13 7.20
CA LEU A 52 1.57 7.48 7.97
C LEU A 52 2.12 6.50 9.01
N SER A 53 3.41 6.15 8.93
CA SER A 53 4.05 5.16 9.81
C SER A 53 3.32 3.81 9.77
N VAL A 54 2.99 3.35 8.56
CA VAL A 54 2.31 2.07 8.32
C VAL A 54 3.05 1.22 7.29
N ILE A 55 2.86 -0.09 7.42
CA ILE A 55 3.06 -1.03 6.31
C ILE A 55 1.67 -1.35 5.76
N GLY A 56 1.44 -1.02 4.51
CA GLY A 56 0.22 -1.38 3.79
C GLY A 56 0.43 -2.62 2.93
N SER A 57 -0.67 -3.26 2.55
CA SER A 57 -0.65 -4.27 1.49
C SER A 57 -1.93 -4.29 0.68
N VAL A 58 -1.84 -4.72 -0.56
CA VAL A 58 -2.95 -4.83 -1.52
C VAL A 58 -2.73 -6.07 -2.39
N ARG A 59 -3.79 -6.67 -2.91
CA ARG A 59 -3.63 -7.72 -3.94
C ARG A 59 -3.06 -7.13 -5.23
N LEU A 60 -2.37 -7.93 -6.03
CA LEU A 60 -1.76 -7.48 -7.29
C LEU A 60 -2.78 -6.96 -8.33
N ASN A 61 -4.06 -7.25 -8.14
CA ASN A 61 -5.17 -6.72 -8.94
C ASN A 61 -5.83 -5.45 -8.34
N GLY A 62 -5.25 -4.86 -7.29
CA GLY A 62 -5.73 -3.63 -6.64
C GLY A 62 -6.84 -3.83 -5.61
N THR A 63 -7.29 -5.07 -5.37
CA THR A 63 -8.35 -5.35 -4.37
C THR A 63 -7.77 -5.62 -2.98
N ASP A 64 -8.63 -5.62 -1.96
CA ASP A 64 -8.30 -6.02 -0.58
C ASP A 64 -7.12 -5.23 0.04
N PRO A 65 -7.18 -3.87 0.05
CA PRO A 65 -6.18 -3.06 0.72
C PRO A 65 -6.30 -3.18 2.25
N VAL A 66 -5.20 -3.44 2.92
CA VAL A 66 -5.14 -3.60 4.38
C VAL A 66 -3.93 -2.87 4.97
N VAL A 67 -4.11 -2.31 6.16
CA VAL A 67 -3.00 -1.86 7.02
C VAL A 67 -2.45 -3.10 7.72
N ALA A 68 -1.29 -3.58 7.27
CA ALA A 68 -0.67 -4.79 7.83
C ALA A 68 -0.02 -4.50 9.19
N VAL A 69 0.57 -3.31 9.36
CA VAL A 69 1.19 -2.85 10.61
C VAL A 69 1.03 -1.34 10.73
N SER A 70 0.72 -0.83 11.93
CA SER A 70 0.74 0.60 12.24
C SER A 70 1.42 0.86 13.58
N SER A 71 2.06 2.02 13.73
CA SER A 71 2.64 2.44 15.02
C SER A 71 1.59 3.03 15.98
N ILE A 72 0.39 3.33 15.48
CA ILE A 72 -0.74 3.78 16.29
C ILE A 72 -1.25 2.57 17.08
N LYS A 73 -0.98 2.55 18.39
CA LYS A 73 -1.61 1.58 19.29
C LYS A 73 -3.13 1.77 19.20
N ASN A 74 -3.87 0.71 18.88
CA ASN A 74 -5.31 0.67 19.11
C ASN A 74 -5.58 0.71 20.63
N THR A 75 -5.54 1.89 21.23
CA THR A 75 -6.12 2.13 22.56
C THR A 75 -7.64 2.23 22.43
N SER A 76 -8.27 1.10 22.10
CA SER A 76 -9.71 0.89 22.23
C SER A 76 -9.91 -0.37 23.04
N THR A 77 -9.52 -0.33 24.32
CA THR A 77 -10.01 -1.27 25.31
C THR A 77 -10.30 -0.50 26.59
N SER A 78 -11.47 0.12 26.61
CA SER A 78 -12.10 0.80 27.77
C SER A 78 -13.48 1.24 27.27
N LEU A 79 -14.65 0.82 27.76
CA LEU A 79 -15.09 0.07 28.93
C LEU A 79 -16.43 -0.59 28.53
N GLN A 80 -16.62 -1.88 28.79
CA GLN A 80 -17.93 -2.45 29.15
C GLN A 80 -17.71 -3.59 30.14
N HIS A 81 -17.68 -3.24 31.42
CA HIS A 81 -18.21 -4.02 32.54
C HIS A 81 -18.69 -3.03 33.60
#